data_AF-A0A934TM63-F1
#
_entry.id   AF-A0A934TM63-F1
#
_cell.length_a   1.000
_cell.length_b   1.000
_cell.length_c   1.000
_cell.angle_alpha   90.00
_cell.angle_beta   90.00
_cell.angle_gamma   90.00
#
_symmetry.space_group_name_H-M   'P 1'
#
loop_
_entity.id
_entity.type
_entity.pdbx_description
1 polymer ?
#
loop_
_entity_poly.entity_id
_entity_poly.type
_entity_poly.pdbx_seq_one_letter_code
_entity_poly.pdbx_strand_id
1 'polypeptide(L)' 'MRAFDRLPPDLRAWLHGAALPWSPRSALRLWRRALADTGDPAAARARMDAAEARTLARDSLVPRPTAGDGPHA' A
#
# COMPACT_ATOMS: atom_id res chain seq x y z
N MET A 1 -14.26 11.03 -2.83
CA MET A 1 -13.26 11.05 -1.74
C MET A 1 -13.71 10.41 -0.40
N ARG A 2 -14.78 9.59 -0.34
CA ARG A 2 -15.30 9.04 0.95
C ARG A 2 -14.75 7.65 1.34
N ALA A 3 -13.85 7.07 0.55
CA ALA A 3 -13.36 5.71 0.76
C ALA A 3 -12.19 5.61 1.78
N PHE A 4 -11.48 6.71 2.01
CA PHE A 4 -10.41 6.79 3.01
C PHE A 4 -10.95 6.90 4.44
N ASP A 5 -12.07 7.58 4.63
CA ASP A 5 -12.61 7.87 5.97
C ASP A 5 -13.19 6.63 6.67
N ARG A 6 -13.56 5.61 5.88
CA ARG A 6 -14.05 4.32 6.36
C ARG A 6 -12.95 3.26 6.47
N LEU A 7 -11.68 3.65 6.44
CA LEU A 7 -10.58 2.71 6.62
C LEU A 7 -10.59 2.21 8.07
N PRO A 8 -10.48 0.88 8.29
CA PRO A 8 -10.28 0.36 9.63
C PRO A 8 -8.99 0.92 10.23
N PRO A 9 -8.97 1.23 11.54
CA PRO A 9 -7.83 1.84 12.21
C PRO A 9 -6.55 1.02 12.04
N ASP A 10 -6.66 -0.30 11.98
CA ASP A 10 -5.55 -1.24 11.78
C ASP A 10 -4.88 -1.07 10.41
N LEU A 11 -5.68 -0.88 9.35
CA LEU A 11 -5.16 -0.61 8.01
C LEU A 11 -4.46 0.74 7.95
N ARG A 12 -5.01 1.72 8.67
CA ARG A 12 -4.46 3.08 8.75
C ARG A 12 -3.14 3.11 9.51
N ALA A 13 -3.01 2.33 10.58
CA ALA A 13 -1.78 2.20 11.37
C ALA A 13 -0.61 1.67 10.52
N TRP A 14 -0.85 0.73 9.62
CA TRP A 14 0.21 0.24 8.72
C TRP A 14 0.46 1.10 7.52
N LEU A 15 -0.55 1.77 6.97
CA LEU A 15 -0.27 2.81 5.97
C LEU A 15 0.66 3.89 6.53
N HIS A 16 0.63 4.14 7.84
CA HIS A 16 1.56 5.02 8.53
C HIS A 16 2.99 4.46 8.66
N GLY A 17 3.16 3.14 8.69
CA GLY A 17 4.47 2.47 8.81
C GLY A 17 5.02 1.92 7.49
N ALA A 18 4.21 1.87 6.44
CA ALA A 18 4.59 1.39 5.12
C ALA A 18 5.66 2.29 4.49
N ALA A 19 6.68 1.67 3.91
CA ALA A 19 7.78 2.37 3.26
C ALA A 19 7.40 2.92 1.88
N LEU A 20 6.38 2.32 1.24
CA LEU A 20 5.91 2.71 -0.08
C LEU A 20 4.67 3.62 -0.02
N PRO A 21 4.51 4.55 -0.97
CA PRO A 21 3.31 5.37 -1.11
C PRO A 21 2.16 4.52 -1.70
N TRP A 22 1.65 3.58 -0.91
CA TRP A 22 0.53 2.75 -1.30
C TRP A 22 -0.72 3.59 -1.47
N SER A 23 -1.41 3.41 -2.60
CA SER A 23 -2.74 3.98 -2.78
C SER A 23 -3.75 3.29 -1.83
N PRO A 24 -4.62 4.06 -1.14
CA PRO A 24 -5.62 3.57 -0.18
C PRO A 24 -6.52 2.46 -0.72
N ARG A 25 -6.89 2.56 -2.01
CA ARG A 25 -7.81 1.66 -2.67
C ARG A 25 -7.17 0.29 -2.86
N SER A 26 -5.89 0.24 -3.18
CA SER A 26 -5.15 -1.02 -3.31
C SER A 26 -4.93 -1.65 -1.95
N ALA A 27 -4.51 -0.86 -0.96
CA ALA A 27 -4.35 -1.32 0.42
C ALA A 27 -5.67 -1.89 0.98
N LEU A 28 -6.79 -1.17 0.82
CA LEU A 28 -8.11 -1.61 1.28
C LEU A 28 -8.60 -2.88 0.59
N ARG A 29 -8.40 -3.01 -0.74
CA ARG A 29 -8.77 -4.25 -1.46
C ARG A 29 -7.99 -5.45 -0.93
N LEU A 30 -6.68 -5.30 -0.72
CA LEU A 30 -5.83 -6.38 -0.24
C LEU A 30 -6.18 -6.74 1.20
N TRP A 31 -6.34 -5.75 2.07
CA TRP A 31 -6.76 -5.92 3.46
C TRP A 31 -8.09 -6.66 3.57
N ARG A 32 -9.11 -6.24 2.81
CA ARG A 32 -10.43 -6.92 2.81
C ARG A 32 -10.33 -8.37 2.36
N ARG A 33 -9.52 -8.66 1.33
CA ARG A 33 -9.29 -10.04 0.87
C ARG A 33 -8.58 -10.87 1.94
N ALA A 34 -7.55 -10.31 2.56
CA ALA A 34 -6.78 -11.01 3.58
C ALA A 34 -7.65 -11.29 4.81
N LEU A 35 -8.41 -10.30 5.32
CA LEU A 35 -9.38 -10.51 6.40
C LEU A 35 -10.48 -11.51 6.06
N ALA A 36 -10.96 -11.54 4.82
CA ALA A 36 -11.96 -12.53 4.41
C ALA A 36 -11.39 -13.96 4.38
N ASP A 37 -10.09 -14.10 4.12
CA ASP A 37 -9.37 -15.37 4.04
C ASP A 37 -8.93 -15.88 5.41
N THR A 38 -8.38 -14.99 6.25
CA THR A 38 -7.80 -15.36 7.55
C THR A 38 -8.75 -15.12 8.72
N GLY A 39 -9.73 -14.22 8.59
CA GLY A 39 -10.58 -13.75 9.70
C GLY A 39 -9.84 -12.93 10.76
N ASP A 40 -8.52 -12.89 10.68
CA ASP A 40 -7.64 -12.32 11.70
C ASP A 40 -6.86 -11.10 11.16
N PRO A 41 -6.87 -9.96 11.89
CA PRO A 41 -6.20 -8.74 11.46
C PRO A 41 -4.67 -8.85 11.46
N ALA A 42 -4.07 -9.63 12.35
CA ALA A 42 -2.61 -9.82 12.39
C ALA A 42 -2.14 -10.67 11.19
N ALA A 43 -2.90 -11.71 10.84
CA ALA A 43 -2.64 -12.47 9.62
C ALA A 43 -2.84 -11.62 8.35
N ALA A 44 -3.84 -10.73 8.35
CA ALA A 44 -4.05 -9.78 7.27
C ALA A 44 -2.88 -8.79 7.13
N ARG A 45 -2.32 -8.30 8.25
CA ARG A 45 -1.10 -7.49 8.29
C ARG A 45 0.07 -8.20 7.61
N ALA A 46 0.36 -9.45 7.99
CA ALA A 46 1.46 -10.22 7.41
C ALA A 46 1.33 -10.40 5.88
N ARG A 47 0.09 -10.61 5.39
CA ARG A 47 -0.20 -10.65 3.95
C ARG A 47 0.07 -9.31 3.26
N MET A 48 -0.24 -8.19 3.92
CA MET A 48 0.08 -6.86 3.39
C MET A 48 1.58 -6.62 3.31
N ASP A 49 2.34 -6.97 4.34
CA ASP A 49 3.80 -6.86 4.37
C ASP A 49 4.46 -7.65 3.24
N ALA A 50 4.00 -8.89 3.01
CA ALA A 50 4.49 -9.70 1.91
C ALA A 50 4.18 -9.09 0.53
N ALA A 51 3.04 -8.41 0.39
CA ALA A 51 2.69 -7.70 -0.84
C ALA A 51 3.49 -6.40 -1.00
N GLU A 52 3.79 -5.71 0.10
CA GLU A 52 4.72 -4.58 0.13
C GLU A 52 6.10 -5.01 -0.34
N ALA A 53 6.71 -6.01 0.28
CA ALA A 53 8.03 -6.52 -0.12
C ALA A 53 8.08 -6.92 -1.61
N ARG A 54 7.02 -7.57 -2.11
CA ARG A 54 6.89 -7.91 -3.54
C ARG A 54 6.77 -6.69 -4.44
N THR A 55 6.02 -5.69 -4.02
CA THR A 55 5.87 -4.44 -4.78
C THR A 55 7.16 -3.65 -4.74
N LEU A 56 7.85 -3.60 -3.60
CA LEU A 56 9.13 -2.93 -3.41
C LEU A 56 10.22 -3.56 -4.27
N ALA A 57 10.23 -4.90 -4.37
CA ALA A 57 11.11 -5.63 -5.30
C ALA A 57 10.79 -5.39 -6.78
N ARG A 58 9.55 -5.02 -7.13
CA ARG A 58 9.13 -4.71 -8.51
C ARG A 58 9.28 -3.23 -8.84
N ASP A 59 9.07 -2.35 -7.88
CA ASP A 59 9.23 -0.91 -7.99
C ASP A 59 10.72 -0.55 -8.02
N SER A 60 11.57 -1.26 -7.28
CA SER A 60 13.03 -1.13 -7.42
C SER A 60 13.56 -1.50 -8.81
N LEU A 61 12.81 -2.32 -9.56
CA LEU A 61 13.10 -2.67 -10.96
C LEU A 61 12.51 -1.66 -11.97
N VAL A 62 11.57 -0.81 -11.55
CA VAL A 62 11.12 0.32 -12.37
C VAL A 62 11.93 1.53 -11.92
N PRO A 63 13.01 1.93 -12.62
CA PRO A 63 13.55 3.25 -12.37
C PRO A 63 12.40 4.22 -12.62
N ARG A 64 11.88 4.86 -11.56
CA ARG A 64 11.06 6.06 -11.72
C ARG A 64 11.83 6.93 -12.71
N PRO A 65 11.27 7.30 -13.89
CA PRO A 65 11.86 8.38 -14.63
C PRO A 65 11.84 9.56 -13.68
N THR A 66 13.00 9.90 -13.14
CA THR A 66 13.23 11.20 -12.52
C THR A 66 12.83 12.17 -13.61
N ALA A 67 11.73 12.88 -13.39
CA ALA A 67 11.33 13.99 -14.22
C ALA A 67 12.43 15.05 -14.12
N GLY A 68 13.47 14.88 -14.94
CA GLY A 68 14.29 15.95 -15.45
C GLY A 68 13.78 16.19 -16.86
N ASP A 69 13.06 17.27 -17.07
CA ASP A 69 13.53 18.39 -17.90
C ASP A 69 12.38 19.39 -18.10
N GLY A 70 12.71 20.66 -17.90
CA GLY A 70 11.82 21.78 -18.15
C GLY A 70 12.36 23.03 -17.47
N PRO A 71 13.45 23.65 -17.96
CA PRO A 71 13.66 25.06 -17.68
C PRO A 71 12.55 25.83 -18.40
N HIS A 72 11.64 26.46 -17.64
CA HIS A 72 10.83 27.53 -18.21
C HIS A 72 11.56 28.85 -17.96
N ALA A 73 11.91 29.46 -19.10
CA ALA A 73 12.65 30.70 -19.26
C ALA A 73 11.99 31.90 -18.57
#